data_AF-A0A6U6F2E3-F1
#
_entry.id   AF-A0A6U6F2E3-F1
#
_cell.length_a   1.000
_cell.length_b   1.000
_cell.length_c   1.000
_cell.angle_alpha   90.00
_cell.angle_beta   90.00
_cell.angle_gamma   90.00
#
_symmetry.space_group_name_H-M   'P 1'
#
loop_
_entity.id
_entity.type
_entity.pdbx_description
1 polymer ?
#
loop_
_entity_poly.entity_id
_entity_poly.type
_entity_poly.pdbx_seq_one_letter_code
_entity_poly.pdbx_strand_id
1 'polypeptide(L)'
;MKPDWDKLMEAFKDSETQLVADVDCTAEGKPICDNAGVKGFPTLKYGDPSDLQDYQGGRDYDSLEKFVKESLKPVCSPANLDLCDDEKKAEIEKLQAMSDEDLAASIETESKKLEAAEEEFKSEVQKLQETYQKLMEDKDNKIAEVKAAGLGLMKSVQAAKGKAAKDEL
;
A
#
# COMPACT_ATOMS: atom_id res chain seq x y z
N MET A 1 -10.86 -0.80 -13.12
CA MET A 1 -11.40 -1.41 -11.89
C MET A 1 -12.88 -1.20 -11.75
N LYS A 2 -13.43 0.03 -11.77
CA LYS A 2 -14.86 0.26 -11.52
C LYS A 2 -15.84 -0.65 -12.31
N PRO A 3 -15.71 -0.84 -13.64
CA PRO A 3 -16.62 -1.74 -14.37
C PRO A 3 -16.58 -3.20 -13.90
N ASP A 4 -15.39 -3.72 -13.59
CA ASP A 4 -15.23 -5.09 -13.08
C ASP A 4 -15.73 -5.22 -11.64
N TRP A 5 -15.55 -4.16 -10.82
CA TRP A 5 -16.06 -4.09 -9.46
C TRP A 5 -17.59 -4.05 -9.42
N ASP A 6 -18.20 -3.23 -10.27
CA ASP A 6 -19.66 -3.14 -10.39
C ASP A 6 -20.25 -4.50 -10.84
N LYS A 7 -19.59 -5.19 -11.77
CA LYS A 7 -19.95 -6.55 -12.19
C LYS A 7 -19.81 -7.57 -11.05
N LEU A 8 -18.77 -7.43 -10.22
CA LEU A 8 -18.54 -8.30 -9.06
C LEU A 8 -19.61 -8.09 -8.00
N MET A 9 -19.94 -6.85 -7.66
CA MET A 9 -21.02 -6.54 -6.71
C MET A 9 -22.36 -7.12 -7.18
N GLU A 10 -22.68 -6.98 -8.47
CA GLU A 10 -23.90 -7.56 -9.04
C GLU A 10 -23.93 -9.10 -8.93
N ALA A 11 -22.78 -9.76 -9.09
CA ALA A 11 -22.67 -11.22 -9.00
C ALA A 11 -22.89 -11.76 -7.56
N PHE A 12 -22.63 -10.95 -6.53
CA PHE A 12 -22.73 -11.35 -5.12
C PHE A 12 -23.83 -10.62 -4.34
N LYS A 13 -24.66 -9.79 -4.99
CA LYS A 13 -25.70 -8.99 -4.33
C LYS A 13 -26.72 -9.79 -3.51
N ASP A 14 -26.98 -11.03 -3.94
CA ASP A 14 -27.96 -11.94 -3.33
C ASP A 14 -27.28 -13.01 -2.44
N SER A 15 -25.96 -12.88 -2.19
CA SER A 15 -25.25 -13.81 -1.32
C SER A 15 -25.56 -13.53 0.14
N GLU A 16 -25.95 -14.57 0.89
CA GLU A 16 -26.22 -14.46 2.33
C GLU A 16 -24.94 -14.36 3.17
N THR A 17 -23.79 -14.75 2.61
CA THR A 17 -22.52 -14.88 3.35
C THR A 17 -21.39 -13.99 2.82
N GLN A 18 -21.54 -13.42 1.63
CA GLN A 18 -20.50 -12.62 0.98
C GLN A 18 -21.03 -11.24 0.60
N LEU A 19 -20.45 -10.21 1.20
CA LEU A 19 -20.70 -8.82 0.81
C LEU A 19 -19.52 -8.29 -0.01
N VAL A 20 -19.83 -7.73 -1.18
CA VAL A 20 -18.91 -6.89 -1.93
C VAL A 20 -19.52 -5.50 -1.99
N ALA A 21 -18.80 -4.50 -1.50
CA ALA A 21 -19.29 -3.12 -1.42
C ALA A 21 -18.14 -2.13 -1.69
N ASP A 22 -18.49 -0.94 -2.15
CA ASP A 22 -17.61 0.21 -2.17
C ASP A 22 -18.02 1.26 -1.13
N VAL A 23 -17.05 2.02 -0.64
CA VAL A 23 -17.24 3.09 0.34
C VAL A 23 -16.63 4.37 -0.23
N ASP A 24 -17.42 5.45 -0.28
CA ASP A 24 -16.91 6.77 -0.64
C ASP A 24 -16.18 7.41 0.54
N CYS A 25 -14.86 7.22 0.57
CA CYS A 25 -13.96 7.78 1.57
C CYS A 25 -13.78 9.30 1.48
N THR A 26 -14.35 9.97 0.48
CA THR A 26 -14.28 11.44 0.31
C THR A 26 -15.51 12.16 0.86
N ALA A 27 -16.56 11.42 1.19
CA ALA A 27 -17.82 11.94 1.73
C ALA A 27 -18.12 11.29 3.09
N GLU A 28 -19.34 10.80 3.29
CA GLU A 28 -19.82 10.24 4.57
C GLU A 28 -19.06 8.99 5.01
N GLY A 29 -18.39 8.28 4.09
CA GLY A 29 -17.60 7.08 4.37
C GLY A 29 -16.21 7.35 4.95
N LYS A 30 -15.77 8.60 5.04
CA LYS A 30 -14.42 8.94 5.53
C LYS A 30 -14.05 8.28 6.88
N PRO A 31 -14.92 8.28 7.92
CA PRO A 31 -14.58 7.65 9.20
C PRO A 31 -14.35 6.14 9.10
N ILE A 32 -15.10 5.45 8.22
CA ILE A 32 -14.93 4.01 7.98
C ILE A 32 -13.56 3.76 7.34
N CYS A 33 -13.19 4.59 6.36
CA CYS A 33 -11.93 4.46 5.66
C CYS A 33 -10.72 4.81 6.53
N ASP A 34 -10.82 5.84 7.38
CA ASP A 34 -9.80 6.20 8.36
C ASP A 34 -9.58 5.05 9.35
N ASN A 35 -10.67 4.52 9.94
CA ASN A 35 -10.60 3.40 10.89
C ASN A 35 -10.05 2.12 10.24
N ALA A 36 -10.32 1.90 8.95
CA ALA A 36 -9.75 0.80 8.19
C ALA A 36 -8.30 1.05 7.75
N GLY A 37 -7.69 2.21 8.06
CA GLY A 37 -6.32 2.56 7.68
C GLY A 37 -6.13 2.81 6.18
N VAL A 38 -7.15 3.28 5.46
CA VAL A 38 -7.07 3.57 4.03
C VAL A 38 -6.33 4.88 3.77
N LYS A 39 -5.13 4.79 3.19
CA LYS A 39 -4.23 5.95 2.95
C LYS A 39 -4.21 6.46 1.51
N GLY A 40 -4.87 5.77 0.60
CA GLY A 40 -4.90 6.11 -0.82
C GLY A 40 -5.96 5.33 -1.56
N PHE A 41 -6.38 5.84 -2.72
CA PHE A 41 -7.45 5.25 -3.51
C PHE A 41 -6.93 4.76 -4.87
N PRO A 42 -7.43 3.63 -5.38
CA PRO A 42 -8.32 2.67 -4.73
C PRO A 42 -7.58 1.66 -3.84
N THR A 43 -8.03 1.51 -2.59
CA THR A 43 -7.59 0.43 -1.67
C THR A 43 -8.68 -0.61 -1.56
N LEU A 44 -8.31 -1.89 -1.67
CA LEU A 44 -9.22 -3.03 -1.53
C LEU A 44 -8.86 -3.76 -0.23
N LYS A 45 -9.88 -4.07 0.56
CA LYS A 45 -9.75 -4.80 1.82
C LYS A 45 -10.78 -5.92 1.89
N TYR A 46 -10.50 -6.94 2.70
CA TYR A 46 -11.34 -8.12 2.85
C TYR A 46 -11.24 -8.69 4.27
N GLY A 47 -12.25 -9.44 4.70
CA GLY A 47 -12.27 -10.08 6.02
C GLY A 47 -13.48 -9.67 6.85
N ASP A 48 -13.34 -9.80 8.17
CA ASP A 48 -14.34 -9.32 9.11
C ASP A 48 -14.35 -7.77 9.11
N PRO A 49 -15.51 -7.10 9.21
CA PRO A 49 -15.57 -5.64 9.30
C PRO A 49 -14.71 -5.04 10.41
N SER A 50 -14.44 -5.80 11.47
CA SER A 50 -13.62 -5.40 12.62
C SER A 50 -12.13 -5.74 12.44
N ASP A 51 -11.77 -6.57 11.47
CA ASP A 51 -10.40 -7.03 11.20
C ASP A 51 -10.16 -7.17 9.67
N LEU A 52 -10.15 -6.03 9.00
CA LEU A 52 -9.99 -5.96 7.55
C LEU A 52 -8.51 -6.08 7.14
N GLN A 53 -8.23 -7.07 6.29
CA GLN A 53 -6.93 -7.35 5.71
C GLN A 53 -6.75 -6.68 4.34
N ASP A 54 -5.52 -6.34 3.98
CA ASP A 54 -5.20 -5.72 2.69
C ASP A 54 -5.25 -6.73 1.53
N TYR A 55 -6.00 -6.40 0.47
CA TYR A 55 -6.03 -7.20 -0.75
C TYR A 55 -4.94 -6.76 -1.75
N GLN A 56 -4.02 -7.68 -2.05
CA GLN A 56 -2.90 -7.47 -2.97
C GLN A 56 -2.98 -8.30 -4.27
N GLY A 57 -4.14 -8.92 -4.54
CA GLY A 57 -4.35 -9.77 -5.72
C GLY A 57 -4.68 -9.02 -7.01
N GLY A 58 -5.00 -9.79 -8.06
CA GLY A 58 -5.40 -9.26 -9.36
C GLY A 58 -6.72 -8.49 -9.29
N ARG A 59 -6.82 -7.38 -10.04
CA ARG A 59 -7.96 -6.44 -9.97
C ARG A 59 -8.91 -6.51 -11.17
N ASP A 60 -8.74 -7.52 -12.00
CA ASP A 60 -9.70 -7.91 -13.04
C ASP A 60 -10.83 -8.76 -12.43
N TYR A 61 -11.96 -8.83 -13.13
CA TYR A 61 -13.14 -9.54 -12.65
C TYR A 61 -12.87 -11.01 -12.30
N ASP A 62 -12.13 -11.74 -13.14
CA ASP A 62 -11.91 -13.18 -12.95
C ASP A 62 -11.05 -13.44 -11.69
N SER A 63 -10.01 -12.64 -11.48
CA SER A 63 -9.17 -12.68 -10.27
C SER A 63 -9.96 -12.37 -9.01
N LEU A 64 -10.81 -11.34 -9.05
CA LEU A 64 -11.62 -10.93 -7.92
C LEU A 64 -12.72 -11.95 -7.60
N GLU A 65 -13.43 -12.44 -8.62
CA GLU A 65 -14.51 -13.42 -8.45
C GLU A 65 -13.97 -14.72 -7.85
N LYS A 66 -12.81 -15.17 -8.34
CA LYS A 66 -12.11 -16.32 -7.76
C LYS A 66 -11.77 -16.08 -6.29
N PHE A 67 -11.23 -14.92 -5.95
CA PHE A 67 -10.89 -14.58 -4.57
C PHE A 67 -12.13 -14.57 -3.66
N VAL A 68 -13.23 -13.96 -4.08
CA VAL A 68 -14.49 -13.97 -3.30
C VAL A 68 -14.95 -15.41 -3.05
N LYS A 69 -14.98 -16.26 -4.09
CA LYS A 69 -15.44 -17.66 -3.96
C LYS A 69 -14.52 -18.53 -3.09
N GLU A 70 -13.22 -18.32 -3.17
CA GLU A 70 -12.23 -19.16 -2.49
C GLU A 70 -11.90 -18.66 -1.07
N SER A 71 -11.86 -17.35 -0.87
CA SER A 71 -11.32 -16.70 0.32
C SER A 71 -12.36 -15.98 1.18
N LEU A 72 -13.48 -15.50 0.61
CA LEU A 72 -14.60 -14.94 1.40
C LEU A 72 -15.58 -16.06 1.77
N LYS A 73 -15.08 -17.02 2.54
CA LYS A 73 -15.90 -17.97 3.32
C LYS A 73 -15.99 -17.43 4.74
N PRO A 74 -16.87 -17.96 5.61
CA PRO A 74 -16.76 -17.71 7.04
C PRO A 74 -15.29 -17.86 7.47
N VAL A 75 -14.73 -16.81 8.07
CA VAL A 75 -13.35 -16.77 8.50
C VAL A 75 -13.28 -16.97 10.00
N CYS A 76 -12.12 -17.42 10.48
CA CYS A 76 -11.79 -17.40 11.90
C CYS A 76 -12.16 -16.04 12.51
N SER A 77 -13.10 -16.04 13.45
CA SER A 77 -13.55 -14.85 14.17
C SER A 77 -14.14 -15.27 15.52
N PRO A 78 -14.39 -14.33 16.44
CA PRO A 78 -15.08 -14.64 17.69
C PRO A 78 -16.46 -15.31 17.51
N ALA A 79 -17.10 -15.10 16.35
CA ALA A 79 -18.38 -15.72 16.00
C ALA A 79 -18.25 -17.09 15.31
N ASN A 80 -17.07 -17.42 14.75
CA ASN A 80 -16.78 -18.66 14.03
C ASN A 80 -15.47 -19.29 14.53
N LEU A 81 -15.40 -19.59 15.84
CA LEU A 81 -14.18 -20.12 16.46
C LEU A 81 -13.75 -21.45 15.84
N ASP A 82 -14.69 -22.27 15.35
CA ASP A 82 -14.40 -23.53 14.68
C ASP A 82 -13.49 -23.40 13.45
N LEU A 83 -13.44 -22.20 12.86
CA LEU A 83 -12.62 -21.87 11.68
C LEU A 83 -11.24 -21.32 12.03
N CYS A 84 -10.94 -21.16 13.33
CA CYS A 84 -9.64 -20.73 13.84
C CYS A 84 -8.71 -21.92 14.09
N ASP A 85 -7.41 -21.71 13.84
CA ASP A 85 -6.36 -22.59 14.36
C ASP A 85 -6.23 -22.44 15.89
N ASP A 86 -5.54 -23.36 16.54
CA ASP A 86 -5.45 -23.43 18.01
C ASP A 86 -4.78 -22.18 18.61
N GLU A 87 -3.84 -21.56 17.89
CA GLU A 87 -3.17 -20.34 18.34
C GLU A 87 -4.13 -19.16 18.34
N LYS A 88 -4.86 -18.95 17.25
CA LYS A 88 -5.86 -17.87 17.14
C LYS A 88 -7.03 -18.08 18.08
N LYS A 89 -7.46 -19.32 18.32
CA LYS A 89 -8.49 -19.62 19.33
C LYS A 89 -8.03 -19.18 20.71
N ALA A 90 -6.83 -19.58 21.12
CA ALA A 90 -6.30 -19.22 22.43
C ALA A 90 -6.15 -17.70 22.59
N GLU A 91 -5.78 -17.00 21.51
CA GLU A 91 -5.71 -15.54 21.50
C GLU A 91 -7.10 -14.89 21.65
N ILE A 92 -8.09 -15.35 20.88
CA ILE A 92 -9.47 -14.85 20.98
C ILE A 92 -10.04 -15.11 22.37
N GLU A 93 -9.86 -16.32 22.93
CA GLU A 93 -10.32 -16.65 24.29
C GLU A 93 -9.64 -15.78 25.35
N LYS A 94 -8.34 -15.50 25.19
CA LYS A 94 -7.61 -14.59 26.09
C LYS A 94 -8.17 -13.17 26.02
N LEU A 95 -8.44 -12.66 24.81
CA LEU A 95 -9.01 -11.32 24.62
C LEU A 95 -10.46 -11.25 25.14
N GLN A 96 -11.26 -12.30 24.94
CA GLN A 96 -12.62 -12.41 25.49
C GLN A 96 -12.65 -12.53 27.02
N ALA A 97 -11.57 -13.04 27.63
CA ALA A 97 -11.42 -13.11 29.08
C ALA A 97 -10.97 -11.78 29.71
N MET A 98 -10.56 -10.79 28.92
CA MET A 98 -10.27 -9.44 29.42
C MET A 98 -11.57 -8.71 29.76
N SER A 99 -11.50 -7.75 30.69
CA SER A 99 -12.62 -6.85 30.91
C SER A 99 -12.80 -5.89 29.71
N ASP A 100 -14.01 -5.39 29.49
CA ASP A 100 -14.26 -4.42 28.42
C ASP A 100 -13.36 -3.16 28.55
N GLU A 101 -13.07 -2.74 29.79
CA GLU A 101 -12.16 -1.61 30.07
C GLU A 101 -10.72 -1.94 29.67
N ASP A 102 -10.22 -3.12 30.03
CA ASP A 102 -8.84 -3.54 29.70
C ASP A 102 -8.67 -3.77 28.19
N LEU A 103 -9.69 -4.33 27.54
CA LEU A 103 -9.69 -4.53 26.09
C LEU A 103 -9.71 -3.20 25.35
N ALA A 104 -10.55 -2.25 25.78
CA ALA A 104 -10.58 -0.90 25.22
C ALA A 104 -9.24 -0.17 25.39
N ALA A 105 -8.62 -0.27 26.57
CA ALA A 105 -7.30 0.31 26.82
C ALA A 105 -6.20 -0.31 25.95
N SER A 106 -6.28 -1.61 25.68
CA SER A 106 -5.35 -2.31 24.79
C SER A 106 -5.53 -1.88 23.33
N ILE A 107 -6.79 -1.77 22.86
CA ILE A 107 -7.12 -1.24 21.54
C ILE A 107 -6.58 0.18 21.37
N GLU A 108 -6.82 1.06 22.34
CA GLU A 108 -6.31 2.44 22.30
C GLU A 108 -4.78 2.48 22.25
N THR A 109 -4.12 1.61 23.02
CA THR A 109 -2.65 1.52 23.05
C THR A 109 -2.08 1.07 21.70
N GLU A 110 -2.61 0.00 21.12
CA GLU A 110 -2.14 -0.51 19.83
C GLU A 110 -2.50 0.44 18.67
N SER A 111 -3.69 1.06 18.72
CA SER A 111 -4.09 2.10 17.76
C SER A 111 -3.14 3.29 17.78
N LYS A 112 -2.73 3.77 18.97
CA LYS A 112 -1.74 4.85 19.10
C LYS A 112 -0.35 4.47 18.57
N LYS A 113 0.07 3.20 18.75
CA LYS A 113 1.34 2.72 18.17
C LYS A 113 1.28 2.72 16.64
N LEU A 114 0.14 2.31 16.08
CA LEU A 114 -0.10 2.35 14.65
C LEU A 114 -0.03 3.79 14.15
N GLU A 115 -0.78 4.72 14.72
CA GLU A 115 -0.72 6.16 14.38
C GLU A 115 0.72 6.72 14.46
N ALA A 116 1.45 6.40 15.52
CA ALA A 116 2.84 6.84 15.69
C ALA A 116 3.77 6.30 14.58
N ALA A 117 3.62 5.02 14.22
CA ALA A 117 4.39 4.42 13.13
C ALA A 117 4.07 5.07 11.77
N GLU A 118 2.82 5.47 11.54
CA GLU A 118 2.42 6.18 10.32
C GLU A 118 3.01 7.58 10.21
N GLU A 119 2.99 8.35 11.31
CA GLU A 119 3.58 9.68 11.36
C GLU A 119 5.11 9.63 11.25
N GLU A 120 5.77 8.63 11.85
CA GLU A 120 7.20 8.39 11.65
C GLU A 120 7.53 8.09 10.19
N PHE A 121 6.79 7.16 9.57
CA PHE A 121 6.96 6.84 8.15
C PHE A 121 6.81 8.08 7.25
N LYS A 122 5.77 8.89 7.49
CA LYS A 122 5.52 10.13 6.75
C LYS A 122 6.65 11.15 6.90
N SER A 123 7.17 11.31 8.12
CA SER A 123 8.32 12.19 8.42
C SER A 123 9.58 11.76 7.65
N GLU A 124 9.89 10.46 7.66
CA GLU A 124 11.05 9.93 6.94
C GLU A 124 10.90 10.02 5.41
N VAL A 125 9.68 9.81 4.89
CA VAL A 125 9.39 10.02 3.46
C VAL A 125 9.63 11.48 3.07
N GLN A 126 9.21 12.45 3.89
CA GLN A 126 9.46 13.87 3.61
C GLN A 126 10.96 14.19 3.58
N LYS A 127 11.73 13.71 4.57
CA LYS A 127 13.19 13.88 4.60
C LYS A 127 13.86 13.25 3.37
N LEU A 128 13.38 12.09 2.94
CA LEU A 128 13.87 11.42 1.75
C LEU A 128 13.59 12.24 0.48
N GLN A 129 12.41 12.86 0.37
CA GLN A 129 12.07 13.74 -0.75
C GLN A 129 12.96 14.98 -0.82
N GLU A 130 13.20 15.63 0.32
CA GLU A 130 14.12 16.78 0.42
C GLU A 130 15.55 16.38 0.04
N THR A 131 16.01 15.23 0.53
CA THR A 131 17.32 14.67 0.19
C THR A 131 17.44 14.38 -1.30
N TYR A 132 16.40 13.80 -1.91
CA TYR A 132 16.36 13.51 -3.34
C TYR A 132 16.45 14.78 -4.18
N GLN A 133 15.69 15.83 -3.84
CA GLN A 133 15.74 17.11 -4.53
C GLN A 133 17.14 17.74 -4.46
N LYS A 134 17.74 17.75 -3.27
CA LYS A 134 19.11 18.25 -3.08
C LYS A 134 20.14 17.46 -3.90
N LEU A 135 20.05 16.13 -3.91
CA LEU A 135 20.93 15.29 -4.70
C LEU A 135 20.77 15.52 -6.21
N MET A 136 19.55 15.79 -6.69
CA MET A 136 19.32 16.15 -8.08
C MET A 136 19.98 17.48 -8.44
N GLU A 137 19.81 18.51 -7.60
CA GLU A 137 20.41 19.83 -7.82
C GLU A 137 21.95 19.75 -7.81
N ASP A 138 22.53 19.06 -6.82
CA ASP A 138 23.98 18.84 -6.73
C ASP A 138 24.52 18.09 -7.95
N LYS A 139 23.78 17.07 -8.43
CA LYS A 139 24.13 16.32 -9.64
C LYS A 139 24.11 17.23 -10.87
N ASP A 140 23.08 18.05 -11.04
CA ASP A 140 22.94 18.93 -12.20
C ASP A 140 24.01 20.04 -12.20
N ASN A 141 24.33 20.60 -11.02
CA ASN A 141 25.42 21.55 -10.83
C ASN A 141 26.77 20.93 -11.23
N LYS A 142 27.08 19.72 -10.73
CA LYS A 142 28.31 19.00 -11.12
C LYS A 142 28.37 18.70 -12.62
N ILE A 143 27.25 18.34 -13.23
CA ILE A 143 27.17 18.13 -14.68
C ILE A 143 27.45 19.45 -15.42
N ALA A 144 26.90 20.57 -14.96
CA ALA A 144 27.15 21.88 -15.54
C ALA A 144 28.63 22.28 -15.42
N GLU A 145 29.26 22.07 -14.26
CA GLU A 145 30.69 22.31 -14.04
C GLU A 145 31.55 21.47 -15.00
N VAL A 146 31.27 20.18 -15.13
CA VAL A 146 32.00 19.29 -16.04
C VAL A 146 31.83 19.72 -17.51
N LYS A 147 30.63 20.15 -17.90
CA LYS A 147 30.39 20.71 -19.24
C LYS A 147 31.15 22.02 -19.44
N ALA A 148 31.13 22.92 -18.45
CA ALA A 148 31.82 24.21 -18.47
C ALA A 148 33.35 24.06 -18.49
N ALA A 149 33.88 23.02 -17.85
CA ALA A 149 35.30 22.64 -17.92
C ALA A 149 35.73 22.18 -19.33
N GLY A 150 34.82 22.20 -20.31
CA GLY A 150 35.13 21.95 -21.71
C GLY A 150 35.17 20.48 -22.07
N LEU A 151 34.54 19.58 -21.28
CA LEU A 151 34.50 18.14 -21.59
C LEU A 151 34.02 17.88 -23.03
N GLY A 152 33.03 18.64 -23.51
CA GLY A 152 32.56 18.55 -24.89
C GLY A 152 33.66 18.89 -25.90
N LEU A 153 34.41 19.97 -25.65
CA LEU A 153 35.53 20.38 -26.51
C LEU A 153 36.67 19.36 -26.46
N MET A 154 37.03 18.85 -25.28
CA MET A 154 38.04 17.80 -25.12
C MET A 154 37.69 16.55 -25.94
N LYS A 155 36.42 16.11 -25.88
CA LYS A 155 35.92 14.98 -26.69
C LYS A 155 35.99 15.28 -28.19
N SER A 156 35.59 16.48 -28.62
CA SER A 156 35.65 16.89 -30.03
C SER A 156 37.09 16.92 -30.57
N VAL A 157 38.04 17.44 -29.78
CA VAL A 157 39.46 17.43 -30.13
C VAL A 157 40.01 16.01 -30.25
N GLN A 158 39.66 15.12 -29.32
CA GLN A 158 40.07 13.71 -29.38
C GLN A 158 39.54 13.02 -30.64
N ALA A 159 38.28 13.25 -31.00
CA ALA A 159 37.67 12.69 -32.20
C ALA A 159 38.33 13.19 -33.50
N ALA A 160 38.66 14.49 -33.56
CA ALA A 160 39.38 15.08 -34.70
C ALA A 160 40.78 14.48 -34.88
N LYS A 161 41.53 14.30 -33.78
CA LYS A 161 42.85 13.63 -33.81
C LYS A 161 42.77 12.20 -34.33
N GLY A 162 41.73 11.46 -33.96
CA GLY A 162 41.52 10.08 -34.43
C GLY A 162 41.17 9.97 -35.92
N LYS A 163 40.56 11.00 -36.51
CA LYS A 163 40.32 11.07 -37.97
C LYS A 163 41.59 11.41 -38.75
N ALA A 164 42.37 12.40 -38.28
CA ALA A 164 43.63 12.77 -38.92
C ALA A 164 44.61 11.58 -39.02
N ALA A 165 44.69 10.76 -37.96
CA ALA A 165 45.52 9.55 -37.96
C ALA A 165 45.02 8.41 -38.88
N LYS A 166 43.78 8.48 -39.38
CA LYS A 166 43.20 7.50 -40.32
C LYS A 166 43.30 7.95 -41.78
N ASP A 167 43.39 9.25 -42.04
CA ASP A 167 43.54 9.79 -43.41
C ASP A 167 45.02 9.78 -43.88
N GLU A 168 45.98 9.48 -42.99
CA GLU A 168 47.42 9.35 -43.30
C GLU A 168 47.90 7.88 -43.50
N LEU A 169 46.98 6.91 -43.56
CA LEU A 169 47.23 5.47 -43.79
C LEU A 169 46.46 4.97 -45.02
#